data_AF-A0A940JKF2-F1
#
_entry.id   AF-A0A940JKF2-F1
#
_cell.length_a   1.000
_cell.length_b   1.000
_cell.length_c   1.000
_cell.angle_alpha   90.00
_cell.angle_beta   90.00
_cell.angle_gamma   90.00
#
_symmetry.space_group_name_H-M   'P 1'
#
loop_
_entity.id
_entity.type
_entity.pdbx_description
1 polymer ?
#
loop_
_entity_poly.entity_id
_entity_poly.type
_entity_poly.pdbx_seq_one_letter_code
_entity_poly.pdbx_strand_id
1 'polypeptide(L)'
;MQSWLLRLLPQIGLALAVIGAVWWIDQKGYRRAMTDRDARDARMLDEMRSALRQSEQRLSGSIAEIASTYERQRDVIVRAGAALQPIIMKESTDAPHLSDPAAGLTPGLLDTLNRARRAGACAAASSGGVECALPAAAAGARTSNR
;
A
#
# COMPACT_ATOMS: atom_id res chain seq x y z
N MET A 1 4.89 -21.86 -84.52
CA MET A 1 4.33 -21.93 -83.15
C MET A 1 5.11 -21.11 -82.11
N GLN A 2 6.45 -20.97 -82.21
CA GLN A 2 7.26 -20.20 -81.24
C GLN A 2 7.05 -18.67 -81.23
N SER A 3 6.62 -18.04 -82.34
CA SER A 3 6.47 -16.59 -82.44
C SER A 3 5.28 -16.01 -81.66
N TRP A 4 4.29 -16.84 -81.32
CA TRP A 4 3.08 -16.40 -80.59
C TRP A 4 3.36 -16.24 -79.09
N LEU A 5 4.19 -17.12 -78.51
CA LEU A 5 4.68 -17.03 -77.13
C LEU A 5 5.52 -15.77 -76.89
N LEU A 6 6.37 -15.40 -77.85
CA LEU A 6 7.20 -14.18 -77.78
C LEU A 6 6.37 -12.89 -77.81
N ARG A 7 5.18 -12.91 -78.40
CA ARG A 7 4.24 -11.76 -78.38
C ARG A 7 3.47 -11.61 -77.07
N LEU A 8 3.28 -12.70 -76.32
CA LEU A 8 2.60 -12.69 -75.01
C LEU A 8 3.53 -12.37 -73.84
N LEU A 9 4.83 -12.60 -74.01
CA LEU A 9 5.89 -12.27 -73.04
C LEU A 9 5.80 -10.85 -72.43
N PRO A 10 5.61 -9.76 -73.21
CA PRO A 10 5.48 -8.43 -72.62
C PRO A 10 4.21 -8.27 -71.76
N GLN A 11 3.11 -8.94 -72.13
CA GLN A 11 1.85 -8.92 -71.36
C GLN A 11 2.05 -9.61 -70.00
N ILE A 12 2.72 -10.75 -70.00
CA ILE A 12 3.04 -11.53 -68.79
C ILE A 12 4.02 -10.75 -67.89
N GLY A 13 5.03 -10.10 -68.48
CA GLY A 13 5.97 -9.26 -67.75
C GLY A 13 5.28 -8.07 -67.07
N LEU A 14 4.33 -7.43 -67.77
CA LEU A 14 3.54 -6.33 -67.20
C LEU A 14 2.66 -6.81 -66.04
N ALA A 15 2.01 -7.96 -66.19
CA ALA A 15 1.19 -8.55 -65.13
C ALA A 15 2.02 -8.88 -63.88
N LEU A 16 3.19 -9.49 -64.06
CA LEU A 16 4.13 -9.78 -62.97
C LEU A 16 4.65 -8.50 -62.31
N ALA A 17 4.92 -7.45 -63.09
CA ALA A 17 5.37 -6.17 -62.53
C ALA A 17 4.28 -5.53 -61.65
N VAL A 18 3.01 -5.58 -62.07
CA VAL A 18 1.89 -5.07 -61.26
C VAL A 18 1.72 -5.88 -59.98
N ILE A 19 1.74 -7.22 -60.06
CA ILE A 19 1.64 -8.10 -58.89
C ILE A 19 2.80 -7.84 -57.92
N GLY A 20 4.02 -7.75 -58.44
CA GLY A 20 5.21 -7.46 -57.64
C GLY A 20 5.14 -6.10 -56.95
N ALA A 21 4.63 -5.08 -57.65
CA ALA A 21 4.45 -3.74 -57.08
C ALA A 21 3.43 -3.73 -55.93
N VAL A 22 2.29 -4.40 -56.10
CA VAL A 22 1.26 -4.53 -55.06
C VAL A 22 1.81 -5.26 -53.84
N TRP A 23 2.49 -6.39 -54.06
CA TRP A 23 3.09 -7.18 -52.98
C TRP A 23 4.16 -6.39 -52.21
N TRP A 24 4.97 -5.60 -52.92
CA TRP A 24 5.98 -4.76 -52.29
C TRP A 24 5.38 -3.66 -51.41
N ILE A 25 4.28 -3.04 -51.85
CA ILE A 25 3.55 -2.03 -51.06
C ILE A 25 2.96 -2.67 -49.80
N ASP A 26 2.31 -3.82 -49.93
CA ASP A 26 1.71 -4.54 -48.82
C ASP A 26 2.76 -4.92 -47.76
N GLN A 27 3.89 -5.50 -48.19
CA GLN A 27 4.95 -5.92 -47.29
C GLN A 27 5.64 -4.73 -46.58
N LYS A 28 5.67 -3.56 -47.22
CA LYS A 28 6.17 -2.32 -46.61
C LYS A 28 5.17 -1.76 -45.58
N GLY A 29 3.87 -1.85 -45.88
CA GLY A 29 2.79 -1.51 -44.95
C GLY A 29 2.80 -2.38 -43.70
N TYR A 30 2.90 -3.70 -43.89
CA TYR A 30 2.94 -4.68 -42.80
C TYR A 30 4.12 -4.43 -41.85
N ARG A 31 5.32 -4.17 -42.41
CA ARG A 31 6.51 -3.86 -41.59
C ARG A 31 6.32 -2.60 -40.74
N ARG A 32 5.73 -1.53 -41.29
CA ARG A 32 5.42 -0.31 -40.53
C ARG A 32 4.40 -0.56 -39.41
N ALA A 33 3.36 -1.35 -39.70
CA ALA A 33 2.34 -1.69 -38.72
C ALA A 33 2.91 -2.51 -37.55
N MET A 34 3.83 -3.44 -37.83
CA MET A 34 4.53 -4.20 -36.80
C MET A 34 5.44 -3.29 -35.95
N THR A 35 6.25 -2.43 -36.56
CA THR A 35 7.13 -1.53 -35.79
C THR A 35 6.35 -0.57 -34.89
N ASP A 36 5.19 -0.09 -35.34
CA ASP A 36 4.33 0.77 -34.53
C ASP A 36 3.69 0.00 -33.37
N ARG A 37 3.34 -1.27 -33.57
CA ARG A 37 2.87 -2.16 -32.49
C ARG A 37 3.95 -2.41 -31.47
N ASP A 38 5.14 -2.82 -31.89
CA ASP A 38 6.26 -3.09 -31.00
C ASP A 38 6.64 -1.83 -30.19
N ALA A 39 6.61 -0.66 -30.82
CA ALA A 39 6.86 0.61 -30.14
C ALA A 39 5.79 0.93 -29.10
N ARG A 40 4.51 0.62 -29.35
CA ARG A 40 3.42 0.80 -28.38
C ARG A 40 3.53 -0.17 -27.23
N ASP A 41 3.81 -1.44 -27.51
CA ASP A 41 3.96 -2.49 -26.50
C ASP A 41 5.16 -2.20 -25.59
N ALA A 42 6.28 -1.74 -26.16
CA ALA A 42 7.45 -1.32 -25.39
C ALA A 42 7.14 -0.14 -24.47
N ARG A 43 6.39 0.87 -24.95
CA ARG A 43 5.93 2.01 -24.13
C ARG A 43 5.00 1.56 -23.01
N MET A 44 4.05 0.68 -23.32
CA MET A 44 3.10 0.16 -22.35
C MET A 44 3.82 -0.62 -21.23
N LEU A 45 4.82 -1.42 -21.57
CA LEU A 45 5.65 -2.13 -20.58
C LEU A 45 6.45 -1.16 -19.70
N ASP A 46 6.97 -0.07 -20.26
CA ASP A 46 7.71 0.94 -19.49
C ASP A 46 6.78 1.72 -18.55
N GLU A 47 5.58 2.09 -19.02
CA GLU A 47 4.53 2.70 -18.21
C GLU A 47 4.12 1.78 -17.05
N MET A 48 3.89 0.48 -17.31
CA MET A 48 3.58 -0.48 -16.26
C MET A 48 4.71 -0.60 -15.22
N ARG A 49 5.97 -0.64 -15.66
CA ARG A 49 7.12 -0.72 -14.75
C ARG A 49 7.26 0.53 -13.89
N SER A 50 7.06 1.71 -14.47
CA SER A 50 7.09 2.97 -13.73
C SER A 50 5.95 3.08 -12.71
N ALA A 51 4.74 2.65 -13.09
CA ALA A 51 3.59 2.58 -12.19
C ALA A 51 3.82 1.60 -11.03
N LEU A 52 4.45 0.45 -11.29
CA LEU A 52 4.84 -0.52 -10.28
C LEU A 52 5.85 0.09 -9.29
N ARG A 53 6.93 0.70 -9.78
CA ARG A 53 7.92 1.38 -8.91
C ARG A 53 7.29 2.48 -8.06
N GLN A 54 6.38 3.26 -8.63
CA GLN A 54 5.70 4.32 -7.88
C GLN A 54 4.78 3.73 -6.80
N SER A 55 4.12 2.60 -7.10
CA SER A 55 3.30 1.88 -6.12
C SER A 55 4.16 1.29 -5.00
N GLU A 56 5.29 0.67 -5.33
CA GLU A 56 6.27 0.16 -4.35
C GLU A 56 6.83 1.28 -3.45
N GLN A 57 7.13 2.45 -4.02
CA GLN A 57 7.56 3.61 -3.24
C GLN A 57 6.47 4.11 -2.28
N ARG A 58 5.20 4.14 -2.73
CA ARG A 58 4.08 4.51 -1.85
C ARG A 58 3.86 3.49 -0.74
N LEU A 59 3.95 2.19 -1.06
CA LEU A 59 3.81 1.10 -0.10
C LEU A 59 4.95 1.08 0.92
N SER A 60 6.20 1.25 0.49
CA SER A 60 7.34 1.34 1.41
C SER A 60 7.26 2.58 2.30
N GLY A 61 6.82 3.73 1.75
CA GLY A 61 6.57 4.95 2.53
C GLY A 61 5.49 4.74 3.60
N SER A 62 4.36 4.11 3.25
CA SER A 62 3.29 3.85 4.21
C SER A 62 3.68 2.85 5.28
N ILE A 63 4.46 1.81 4.94
CA ILE A 63 5.00 0.86 5.93
C ILE A 63 5.94 1.56 6.91
N ALA A 64 6.83 2.43 6.43
CA ALA A 64 7.74 3.18 7.29
C ALA A 64 6.98 4.12 8.25
N GLU A 65 5.93 4.77 7.76
CA GLU A 65 5.06 5.61 8.59
C GLU A 65 4.33 4.81 9.68
N ILE A 66 3.75 3.66 9.32
CA ILE A 66 3.10 2.74 10.26
C ILE A 66 4.09 2.26 11.32
N ALA A 67 5.30 1.85 10.92
CA ALA A 67 6.33 1.39 11.83
C ALA A 67 6.72 2.48 12.84
N SER A 68 6.95 3.71 12.37
CA SER A 68 7.30 4.84 13.25
C SER A 68 6.17 5.19 14.22
N THR A 69 4.92 5.04 13.78
CA THR A 69 3.74 5.30 14.61
C THR A 69 3.59 4.22 15.67
N TYR A 70 3.82 2.96 15.31
CA TYR A 70 3.78 1.83 16.22
C TYR A 70 4.88 1.92 17.29
N GLU A 71 6.10 2.29 16.92
CA GLU A 71 7.19 2.51 17.88
C GLU A 71 6.84 3.59 18.91
N ARG A 72 6.30 4.73 18.45
CA ARG A 72 5.84 5.79 19.37
C ARG A 72 4.75 5.30 20.32
N GLN A 73 3.78 4.52 19.84
CA GLN A 73 2.73 3.95 20.68
C GLN A 73 3.29 2.97 21.70
N ARG A 74 4.19 2.07 21.27
CA ARG A 74 4.85 1.11 22.14
C ARG A 74 5.62 1.82 23.25
N ASP A 75 6.38 2.86 22.92
CA ASP A 75 7.12 3.66 23.88
C ASP A 75 6.23 4.29 24.95
N VAL A 76 5.07 4.82 24.55
CA VAL A 76 4.08 5.38 25.48
C VAL A 76 3.52 4.30 26.40
N ILE A 77 3.18 3.12 25.87
CA ILE A 77 2.65 2.00 26.66
C ILE A 77 3.70 1.48 27.64
N VAL A 78 4.96 1.32 27.19
CA VAL A 78 6.07 0.85 28.04
C VAL A 78 6.33 1.85 29.17
N ARG A 79 6.37 3.15 28.88
CA ARG A 79 6.56 4.18 29.93
C ARG A 79 5.39 4.22 30.91
N ALA A 80 4.16 4.10 30.43
CA ALA A 80 2.97 4.03 31.29
C ALA A 80 3.00 2.79 32.19
N GLY A 81 3.35 1.62 31.65
CA GLY A 81 3.52 0.38 32.42
C GLY A 81 4.64 0.45 33.46
N ALA A 82 5.79 1.03 33.09
CA ALA A 82 6.93 1.23 33.99
C ALA A 82 6.60 2.17 35.17
N ALA A 83 5.75 3.18 34.96
CA ALA A 83 5.28 4.06 36.04
C ALA A 83 4.29 3.36 37.00
N LEU A 84 3.49 2.43 36.48
CA LEU A 84 2.47 1.72 37.24
C LEU A 84 3.01 0.55 38.08
N GLN A 85 3.97 -0.21 37.53
CA GLN A 85 4.53 -1.41 38.19
C GLN A 85 5.03 -1.21 39.63
N PRO A 86 5.85 -0.19 39.97
CA PRO A 86 6.36 -0.04 41.33
C PRO A 86 5.25 0.34 42.33
N ILE A 87 4.24 1.09 41.88
CA ILE A 87 3.10 1.48 42.73
C ILE A 87 2.22 0.25 43.00
N ILE A 88 1.94 -0.55 41.97
CA ILE A 88 1.18 -1.80 42.11
C ILE A 88 1.92 -2.77 43.04
N MET A 89 3.24 -2.94 42.87
CA MET A 89 4.04 -3.81 43.75
C MET A 89 4.04 -3.31 45.19
N LYS A 90 4.13 -2.00 45.42
CA LYS A 90 4.10 -1.44 46.78
C LYS A 90 2.74 -1.68 47.43
N GLU A 91 1.66 -1.32 46.75
CA GLU A 91 0.30 -1.49 47.27
C GLU A 91 -0.08 -2.97 47.45
N SER A 92 0.38 -3.88 46.56
CA SER A 92 0.14 -5.32 46.71
C SER A 92 0.85 -5.93 47.92
N THR A 93 1.98 -5.35 48.32
CA THR A 93 2.78 -5.84 49.46
C THR A 93 2.25 -5.28 50.78
N ASP A 94 1.77 -4.04 50.78
CA ASP A 94 1.28 -3.35 51.99
C ASP A 94 -0.19 -3.70 52.34
N ALA A 95 -0.96 -4.31 51.43
CA ALA A 95 -2.37 -4.64 51.64
C ALA A 95 -2.68 -6.14 51.44
N PRO A 96 -2.63 -6.99 52.50
CA PRO A 96 -2.92 -8.43 52.40
C PRO A 96 -4.38 -8.73 52.02
N HIS A 97 -5.27 -7.77 52.20
CA HIS A 97 -6.69 -7.83 51.85
C HIS A 97 -6.95 -7.68 50.34
N LEU A 98 -5.98 -7.24 49.52
CA LEU A 98 -6.12 -7.23 48.06
C LEU A 98 -6.21 -8.66 47.45
N SER A 99 -5.91 -9.68 48.23
CA SER A 99 -6.10 -11.11 47.89
C SER A 99 -7.55 -11.57 48.07
N ASP A 100 -8.37 -10.78 48.78
CA ASP A 100 -9.76 -11.09 49.06
C ASP A 100 -10.66 -10.30 48.08
N PRO A 101 -11.39 -10.97 47.16
CA PRO A 101 -12.22 -10.30 46.17
C PRO A 101 -13.39 -9.49 46.78
N ALA A 102 -13.66 -9.64 48.08
CA ALA A 102 -14.65 -8.84 48.80
C ALA A 102 -14.10 -7.51 49.36
N ALA A 103 -12.78 -7.37 49.48
CA ALA A 103 -12.14 -6.14 49.94
C ALA A 103 -11.81 -5.25 48.74
N GLY A 104 -12.52 -4.12 48.64
CA GLY A 104 -12.36 -3.19 47.51
C GLY A 104 -10.93 -2.65 47.35
N LEU A 105 -10.63 -2.16 46.14
CA LEU A 105 -9.37 -1.51 45.79
C LEU A 105 -9.04 -0.36 46.77
N THR A 106 -7.77 -0.24 47.18
CA THR A 106 -7.33 0.85 48.06
C THR A 106 -7.53 2.21 47.36
N PRO A 107 -7.83 3.29 48.11
CA PRO A 107 -8.01 4.63 47.52
C PRO A 107 -6.79 5.11 46.72
N GLY A 108 -5.58 4.78 47.17
CA GLY A 108 -4.33 5.10 46.45
C GLY A 108 -4.22 4.38 45.11
N LEU A 109 -4.55 3.08 45.07
CA LEU A 109 -4.57 2.30 43.85
C LEU A 109 -5.66 2.78 42.89
N LEU A 110 -6.87 3.07 43.38
CA LEU A 110 -7.98 3.64 42.62
C LEU A 110 -7.62 5.00 42.00
N ASP A 111 -6.99 5.87 42.76
CA ASP A 111 -6.62 7.20 42.29
C ASP A 111 -5.48 7.16 41.26
N THR A 112 -4.55 6.20 41.42
CA THR A 112 -3.51 5.92 40.43
C THR A 112 -4.10 5.30 39.16
N LEU A 113 -5.06 4.38 39.28
CA LEU A 113 -5.80 3.82 38.15
C LEU A 113 -6.57 4.89 37.40
N ASN A 114 -7.24 5.80 38.13
CA ASN A 114 -7.98 6.91 37.55
C ASN A 114 -7.06 7.92 36.87
N ARG A 115 -5.88 8.20 37.44
CA ARG A 115 -4.85 9.03 36.78
C ARG A 115 -4.29 8.36 35.52
N ALA A 116 -4.00 7.06 35.58
CA ALA A 116 -3.59 6.29 34.40
C ALA A 116 -4.68 6.22 33.33
N ARG A 117 -5.96 6.11 33.73
CA ARG A 117 -7.13 6.17 32.83
C ARG A 117 -7.34 7.54 32.20
N ARG A 118 -6.97 8.62 32.88
CA ARG A 118 -6.98 9.98 32.31
C ARG A 118 -5.80 10.20 31.35
N ALA A 119 -4.65 9.56 31.62
CA ALA A 119 -3.44 9.66 30.79
C ALA A 119 -3.51 8.78 29.53
N GLY A 120 -4.01 7.54 29.65
CA GLY A 120 -4.42 6.70 28.53
C GLY A 120 -5.91 6.91 28.32
N ALA A 121 -6.26 7.90 27.50
CA ALA A 121 -7.63 8.38 27.31
C ALA A 121 -8.54 7.36 26.61
N CYS A 122 -8.75 6.21 27.22
CA CYS A 122 -9.59 5.12 26.76
C CYS A 122 -10.98 5.21 27.39
N ALA A 123 -11.96 5.54 26.56
CA ALA A 123 -13.37 5.55 26.90
C ALA A 123 -14.03 4.24 26.46
N ALA A 124 -15.10 3.82 27.15
CA ALA A 124 -15.93 2.74 26.65
C ALA A 124 -16.74 3.26 25.46
N ALA A 125 -16.61 2.60 24.30
CA ALA A 125 -17.40 2.87 23.12
C ALA A 125 -18.83 2.37 23.33
N SER A 126 -19.83 3.09 22.82
CA SER A 126 -21.24 2.69 22.92
C SER A 126 -21.56 1.35 22.26
N SER A 127 -20.65 0.85 21.40
CA SER A 127 -20.70 -0.46 20.75
C SER A 127 -20.20 -1.63 21.62
N GLY A 128 -19.77 -1.38 22.86
CA GLY A 128 -19.25 -2.40 23.77
C GLY A 128 -17.74 -2.65 23.68
N GLY A 129 -17.00 -1.80 22.95
CA GLY A 129 -15.53 -1.81 22.90
C GLY A 129 -14.88 -0.76 23.81
N VAL A 130 -13.55 -0.70 23.83
CA VAL A 130 -12.78 0.38 24.48
C VAL A 130 -12.08 1.20 23.40
N GLU A 131 -12.43 2.48 23.28
CA GLU A 131 -11.84 3.45 22.36
C GLU A 131 -10.82 4.33 23.07
N CYS A 132 -9.54 4.15 22.74
CA CYS A 132 -8.45 4.98 23.22
C CYS A 132 -8.24 6.19 22.32
N ALA A 133 -8.41 7.40 22.86
CA ALA A 133 -7.89 8.62 22.26
C ALA A 133 -6.37 8.57 22.34
N LEU A 134 -5.74 8.26 21.20
CA LEU A 134 -4.31 8.45 21.06
C LEU A 134 -3.98 9.94 21.22
N PRO A 135 -2.83 10.29 21.83
CA PRO A 135 -2.39 11.67 21.93
C PRO A 135 -2.32 12.31 20.54
N ALA A 136 -2.65 13.61 20.46
CA ALA A 136 -2.90 14.37 19.22
C ALA A 136 -1.82 14.25 18.13
N ALA A 137 -0.59 13.86 18.48
CA ALA A 137 0.48 13.52 17.54
C ALA A 137 0.13 12.37 16.57
N ALA A 138 -0.87 11.53 16.88
CA ALA A 138 -1.39 10.48 16.00
C ALA A 138 -2.79 10.79 15.43
N ALA A 139 -3.47 11.83 15.93
CA ALA A 139 -4.83 12.19 15.50
C ALA A 139 -4.85 13.04 14.21
N GLY A 140 -3.74 13.69 13.87
CA GLY A 140 -3.60 14.52 12.65
C GLY A 140 -3.59 13.76 11.32
N ALA A 141 -3.46 12.43 11.33
CA ALA A 141 -3.40 11.63 10.10
C ALA A 141 -4.78 11.20 9.55
N ARG A 142 -5.88 11.46 10.26
CA ARG A 142 -7.24 11.00 9.84
C ARG A 142 -8.17 12.07 9.29
N THR A 143 -7.80 13.35 9.27
CA THR A 143 -8.72 14.44 8.88
C THR A 143 -8.39 15.15 7.57
N SER A 144 -7.39 14.70 6.79
CA SER A 144 -7.09 15.27 5.48
C SER A 144 -7.43 14.31 4.33
N ASN A 145 -8.69 13.90 4.24
CA ASN A 145 -9.26 13.49 2.96
C ASN A 145 -10.80 13.59 3.01
N ARG A 146 -11.31 14.81 2.90
CA ARG A 146 -12.65 15.05 2.38
C ARG A 146 -12.67 16.37 1.63
#